data_AF-A0A7X7EQW8-F1
#
_entry.id   AF-A0A7X7EQW8-F1
#
_cell.length_a   1.000
_cell.length_b   1.000
_cell.length_c   1.000
_cell.angle_alpha   90.00
_cell.angle_beta   90.00
_cell.angle_gamma   90.00
#
_symmetry.space_group_name_H-M   'P 1'
#
loop_
_entity.id
_entity.type
_entity.pdbx_description
1 polymer ?
#
loop_
_entity_poly.entity_id
_entity_poly.type
_entity_poly.pdbx_seq_one_letter_code
_entity_poly.pdbx_strand_id
1 'polypeptide(L)'
;MIVKIALLSDMHLDKQIALPERRGDFADIFLLRAVRRLNRFIKPDITVILGDLINQGSSSAARENLQRMKNIVDILESPSIVLPGNHDGDVDTFYNIFNRPDDHLDVKGVRFVPFIDPDEPGYNARRTEHDLERMAFARRNFNGRLVALQHVPLFPPGQSDCPYNYTNADEIITVMRKSGYCLSLSGHYHNGMQILRDEDISFLAVPALCESPFTFWEVLLDDKHVNVIHHRLQMPTELRLIDRHVHTPYAYCSENMDIAKSLTLAREFGLADIIFTEHSSHLYYDRSSIYTLRHFAENDCLKKTSSYRYNHYFADLEKANVATTSIGLEIDSDYCGRPMLLPEDRSRIHFFIGSVHGLQTLSRGEPDTDKVCDDFLAVHKKFLTNGLDVLAHPFRIFNRSQRPVPEQLFLPMIDLLRKNNVAAEINFHGDIPPAQFFKLCIEAGIKLSLGSDSHNLCDIGEFVPHLELLKTIGYNGDIKDILL
;
A
#
# COMPACT_ATOMS: atom_id res chain seq x y z
N MET A 1 -17.65 -5.50 -22.77
CA MET A 1 -16.32 -4.97 -22.35
C MET A 1 -16.29 -4.96 -20.82
N ILE A 2 -15.16 -5.20 -20.14
CA ILE A 2 -15.11 -5.13 -18.67
C ILE A 2 -14.56 -3.77 -18.24
N VAL A 3 -15.28 -3.09 -17.35
CA VAL A 3 -14.82 -1.87 -16.66
C VAL A 3 -14.47 -2.21 -15.22
N LYS A 4 -13.27 -1.81 -14.80
CA LYS A 4 -12.80 -1.99 -13.42
C LYS A 4 -13.02 -0.72 -12.62
N ILE A 5 -13.78 -0.81 -11.54
CA ILE A 5 -14.13 0.32 -10.68
C ILE A 5 -13.55 0.07 -9.29
N ALA A 6 -12.69 0.96 -8.80
CA ALA A 6 -12.29 0.93 -7.40
C ALA A 6 -13.27 1.75 -6.55
N LEU A 7 -13.70 1.23 -5.41
CA LEU A 7 -14.64 1.87 -4.49
C LEU A 7 -14.03 1.97 -3.10
N LEU A 8 -13.97 3.19 -2.58
CA LEU A 8 -13.53 3.51 -1.21
C LEU A 8 -14.54 4.46 -0.57
N SER A 9 -14.67 4.41 0.76
CA SER A 9 -15.55 5.32 1.50
C SER A 9 -15.18 5.33 2.99
N ASP A 10 -15.69 6.33 3.71
CA ASP A 10 -15.73 6.41 5.17
C ASP A 10 -14.33 6.23 5.79
N MET A 11 -13.44 7.16 5.44
CA MET A 11 -12.09 7.23 5.99
C MET A 11 -12.07 7.90 7.37
N HIS A 12 -13.00 8.82 7.63
CA HIS A 12 -13.16 9.53 8.90
C HIS A 12 -11.84 10.01 9.53
N LEU A 13 -11.00 10.71 8.76
CA LEU A 13 -9.76 11.27 9.29
C LEU A 13 -10.05 12.15 10.50
N ASP A 14 -9.48 11.76 11.64
CA ASP A 14 -9.54 12.47 12.92
C ASP A 14 -8.33 12.10 13.77
N LYS A 15 -7.76 13.07 14.48
CA LYS A 15 -6.68 12.79 15.44
C LYS A 15 -7.20 12.19 16.74
N GLN A 16 -8.49 12.36 17.03
CA GLN A 16 -9.12 11.85 18.24
C GLN A 16 -9.89 10.57 17.92
N ILE A 17 -9.49 9.47 18.57
CA ILE A 17 -10.16 8.19 18.45
C ILE A 17 -11.40 8.23 19.36
N ALA A 18 -12.57 8.49 18.79
CA ALA A 18 -13.85 8.43 19.50
C ALA A 18 -14.34 6.98 19.69
N LEU A 19 -14.07 6.13 18.70
CA LEU A 19 -14.46 4.72 18.64
C LEU A 19 -13.20 3.88 18.35
N PRO A 20 -12.78 2.95 19.23
CA PRO A 20 -11.54 2.19 19.04
C PRO A 20 -11.46 1.41 17.73
N GLU A 21 -12.60 0.91 17.25
CA GLU A 21 -12.75 0.20 15.97
C GLU A 21 -12.50 1.10 14.75
N ARG A 22 -12.74 2.41 14.90
CA ARG A 22 -12.60 3.42 13.87
C ARG A 22 -11.23 4.07 13.95
N ARG A 23 -10.30 3.60 13.13
CA ARG A 23 -8.91 4.05 13.08
C ARG A 23 -8.71 5.30 12.22
N GLY A 24 -9.53 6.32 12.51
CA GLY A 24 -9.49 7.64 11.87
C GLY A 24 -8.13 8.35 12.03
N ASP A 25 -7.37 8.00 13.06
CA ASP A 25 -6.02 8.49 13.33
C ASP A 25 -4.98 8.05 12.29
N PHE A 26 -5.28 6.99 11.53
CA PHE A 26 -4.49 6.46 10.43
C PHE A 26 -5.21 6.46 9.08
N ALA A 27 -6.36 7.13 8.98
CA ALA A 27 -7.17 7.19 7.77
C ALA A 27 -6.39 7.58 6.51
N ASP A 28 -5.48 8.55 6.63
CA ASP A 28 -4.67 9.03 5.51
C ASP A 28 -3.59 8.01 5.12
N ILE A 29 -3.05 7.24 6.08
CA ILE A 29 -2.11 6.14 5.84
C ILE A 29 -2.82 5.00 5.10
N PHE A 30 -4.04 4.66 5.51
CA PHE A 30 -4.85 3.64 4.84
C PHE A 30 -5.24 4.06 3.42
N LEU A 31 -5.67 5.32 3.25
CA LEU A 31 -5.98 5.85 1.93
C LEU A 31 -4.73 5.83 1.03
N LEU A 32 -3.58 6.28 1.52
CA LEU A 32 -2.34 6.27 0.73
C LEU A 32 -1.92 4.85 0.35
N ARG A 33 -2.04 3.88 1.27
CA ARG A 33 -1.76 2.46 0.98
C ARG A 33 -2.69 1.93 -0.09
N ALA A 34 -3.99 2.22 0.00
CA ALA A 34 -4.97 1.83 -1.01
C ALA A 34 -4.64 2.45 -2.38
N VAL A 35 -4.38 3.77 -2.43
CA VAL A 35 -3.99 4.47 -3.67
C VAL A 35 -2.73 3.88 -4.30
N ARG A 36 -1.69 3.61 -3.50
CA ARG A 36 -0.46 2.96 -4.00
C ARG A 36 -0.74 1.57 -4.55
N ARG A 37 -1.61 0.78 -3.90
CA ARG A 37 -2.03 -0.54 -4.39
C ARG A 37 -2.84 -0.43 -5.69
N LEU A 38 -3.72 0.56 -5.79
CA LEU A 38 -4.51 0.83 -6.99
C LEU A 38 -3.61 1.16 -8.19
N ASN A 39 -2.68 2.11 -8.04
CA ASN A 39 -1.78 2.50 -9.12
C ASN A 39 -0.85 1.35 -9.55
N ARG A 40 -0.28 0.62 -8.58
CA ARG A 40 0.74 -0.39 -8.87
C ARG A 40 0.16 -1.68 -9.43
N PHE A 41 -0.92 -2.20 -8.85
CA PHE A 41 -1.34 -3.58 -9.05
C PHE A 41 -2.73 -3.73 -9.68
N ILE A 42 -3.72 -2.97 -9.20
CA ILE A 42 -5.13 -3.15 -9.62
C ILE A 42 -5.39 -2.44 -10.94
N LYS A 43 -4.90 -1.20 -11.06
CA LYS A 43 -5.05 -0.29 -12.21
C LYS A 43 -6.51 -0.19 -12.66
N PRO A 44 -7.39 0.38 -11.81
CA PRO A 44 -8.79 0.52 -12.16
C PRO A 44 -8.97 1.50 -13.32
N ASP A 45 -10.08 1.36 -14.05
CA ASP A 45 -10.47 2.31 -15.10
C ASP A 45 -11.00 3.62 -14.51
N ILE A 46 -11.54 3.55 -13.28
CA ILE A 46 -12.02 4.69 -12.51
C ILE A 46 -11.96 4.35 -11.00
N THR A 47 -11.62 5.35 -10.18
CA THR A 47 -11.71 5.26 -8.72
C THR A 47 -12.83 6.16 -8.20
N VAL A 48 -13.73 5.61 -7.40
CA VAL A 48 -14.84 6.35 -6.80
C VAL A 48 -14.69 6.36 -5.29
N ILE A 49 -14.75 7.56 -4.71
CA ILE A 49 -14.69 7.81 -3.27
C ILE A 49 -16.04 8.37 -2.82
N LEU A 50 -16.74 7.64 -1.97
CA LEU A 50 -18.17 7.86 -1.69
C LEU A 50 -18.43 8.64 -0.40
N GLY A 51 -17.51 9.51 0.03
CA GLY A 51 -17.72 10.42 1.16
C GLY A 51 -17.14 9.97 2.50
N ASP A 52 -17.38 10.82 3.50
CA ASP A 52 -16.88 10.72 4.87
C ASP A 52 -15.35 10.59 4.92
N LEU A 53 -14.67 11.50 4.22
CA LEU A 53 -13.21 11.58 4.20
C LEU A 53 -12.66 12.05 5.56
N ILE A 54 -13.37 12.94 6.24
CA ILE A 54 -13.03 13.45 7.58
C ILE A 54 -14.15 13.17 8.58
N ASN A 55 -13.85 13.16 9.87
CA ASN A 55 -14.86 12.87 10.89
C ASN A 55 -15.71 14.09 11.29
N GLN A 56 -15.18 15.31 11.16
CA GLN A 56 -15.80 16.54 11.68
C GLN A 56 -15.61 17.74 10.73
N GLY A 57 -16.49 17.87 9.73
CA GLY A 57 -16.47 18.92 8.71
C GLY A 57 -16.73 20.35 9.20
N SER A 58 -17.32 20.51 10.39
CA SER A 58 -17.53 21.82 11.02
C SER A 58 -16.36 22.28 11.89
N SER A 59 -15.34 21.44 12.08
CA SER A 59 -14.19 21.75 12.92
C SER A 59 -13.25 22.77 12.25
N SER A 60 -12.48 23.50 13.06
CA SER A 60 -11.45 24.41 12.55
C SER A 60 -10.33 23.69 11.77
N ALA A 61 -10.16 22.38 11.98
CA ALA A 61 -9.20 21.55 11.27
C ALA A 61 -9.75 20.92 9.97
N ALA A 62 -11.05 21.06 9.69
CA ALA A 62 -11.71 20.39 8.57
C ALA A 62 -11.03 20.69 7.22
N ARG A 63 -10.72 21.97 6.95
CA ARG A 63 -10.04 22.38 5.72
C ARG A 63 -8.66 21.75 5.57
N GLU A 64 -7.87 21.71 6.64
CA GLU A 64 -6.52 21.11 6.63
C GLU A 64 -6.62 19.60 6.39
N ASN A 65 -7.54 18.93 7.09
CA ASN A 65 -7.76 17.48 6.95
C ASN A 65 -8.25 17.12 5.54
N LEU A 66 -9.22 17.85 4.98
CA LEU A 66 -9.68 17.65 3.60
C LEU A 66 -8.55 17.90 2.60
N GLN A 67 -7.71 18.92 2.81
CA GLN A 67 -6.55 19.16 1.94
C GLN A 67 -5.54 18.00 2.01
N ARG A 68 -5.32 17.42 3.20
CA ARG A 68 -4.46 16.24 3.37
C ARG A 68 -5.01 15.05 2.59
N MET A 69 -6.31 14.79 2.67
CA MET A 69 -6.95 13.72 1.91
C MET A 69 -6.89 13.99 0.40
N LYS A 70 -7.14 15.23 -0.03
CA LYS A 70 -7.02 15.67 -1.43
C LYS A 70 -5.64 15.41 -2.00
N ASN A 71 -4.58 15.74 -1.25
CA ASN A 71 -3.20 15.50 -1.69
C ASN A 71 -2.91 14.02 -1.95
N ILE A 72 -3.58 13.10 -1.23
CA ILE A 72 -3.43 11.66 -1.44
C ILE A 72 -4.27 11.20 -2.63
N VAL A 73 -5.52 11.69 -2.75
CA VAL A 73 -6.39 11.40 -3.89
C VAL A 73 -5.76 11.85 -5.20
N ASP A 74 -5.03 12.96 -5.21
CA ASP A 74 -4.33 13.49 -6.39
C ASP A 74 -3.17 12.62 -6.88
N ILE A 75 -2.77 11.61 -6.10
CA ILE A 75 -1.76 10.62 -6.52
C ILE A 75 -2.38 9.55 -7.42
N LEU A 76 -3.71 9.38 -7.44
CA LEU A 76 -4.38 8.39 -8.28
C LEU A 76 -4.05 8.59 -9.77
N GLU A 77 -3.65 7.50 -10.44
CA GLU A 77 -3.40 7.51 -11.89
C GLU A 77 -4.70 7.35 -12.70
N SER A 78 -5.72 6.71 -12.12
CA SER A 78 -7.05 6.58 -12.72
C SER A 78 -7.86 7.87 -12.56
N PRO A 79 -8.79 8.20 -13.48
CA PRO A 79 -9.77 9.25 -13.22
C PRO A 79 -10.56 8.93 -11.94
N SER A 80 -10.95 9.98 -11.21
CA SER A 80 -11.66 9.82 -9.94
C SER A 80 -12.92 10.68 -9.82
N ILE A 81 -13.92 10.12 -9.14
CA ILE A 81 -15.11 10.85 -8.67
C ILE A 81 -15.07 10.81 -7.14
N VAL A 82 -15.10 11.97 -6.51
CA VAL A 82 -15.11 12.11 -5.04
C VAL A 82 -16.37 12.84 -4.64
N LEU A 83 -17.19 12.19 -3.82
CA LEU A 83 -18.40 12.77 -3.25
C LEU A 83 -18.14 13.15 -1.78
N PRO A 84 -18.77 14.20 -1.24
CA PRO A 84 -18.83 14.43 0.19
C PRO A 84 -19.80 13.44 0.84
N GLY A 85 -19.51 13.07 2.08
CA GLY A 85 -20.46 12.44 2.99
C GLY A 85 -21.00 13.43 4.03
N ASN A 86 -21.88 12.96 4.91
CA ASN A 86 -22.52 13.84 5.90
C ASN A 86 -21.53 14.33 6.99
N HIS A 87 -20.34 13.74 7.10
CA HIS A 87 -19.28 14.21 8.00
C HIS A 87 -18.33 15.24 7.37
N ASP A 88 -18.34 15.41 6.05
CA ASP A 88 -17.36 16.26 5.34
C ASP A 88 -17.67 17.76 5.38
N GLY A 89 -18.80 18.13 5.98
CA GLY A 89 -19.21 19.51 6.18
C GLY A 89 -20.03 20.06 5.01
N ASP A 90 -20.03 21.38 4.86
CA ASP A 90 -20.77 22.06 3.79
C ASP A 90 -20.25 21.67 2.39
N VAL A 91 -21.18 21.34 1.49
CA VAL A 91 -20.88 20.80 0.15
C VAL A 91 -20.06 21.78 -0.71
N ASP A 92 -20.43 23.06 -0.71
CA ASP A 92 -19.71 24.06 -1.52
C ASP A 92 -18.31 24.31 -0.93
N THR A 93 -18.18 24.26 0.39
CA THR A 93 -16.89 24.33 1.08
C THR A 93 -16.00 23.12 0.76
N PHE A 94 -16.56 21.92 0.70
CA PHE A 94 -15.86 20.70 0.28
C PHE A 94 -15.32 20.83 -1.15
N TYR A 95 -16.15 21.28 -2.09
CA TYR A 95 -15.77 21.47 -3.50
C TYR A 95 -14.93 22.72 -3.79
N ASN A 96 -14.63 23.55 -2.78
CA ASN A 96 -13.53 24.51 -2.86
C ASN A 96 -12.15 23.84 -2.72
N ILE A 97 -12.11 22.57 -2.32
CA ILE A 97 -10.88 21.76 -2.15
C ILE A 97 -10.84 20.63 -3.18
N PHE A 98 -11.94 19.91 -3.35
CA PHE A 98 -12.10 18.84 -4.35
C PHE A 98 -12.69 19.37 -5.65
N ASN A 99 -12.46 18.66 -6.75
CA ASN A 99 -13.13 18.98 -8.01
C ASN A 99 -14.59 18.51 -7.93
N ARG A 100 -15.54 19.44 -8.10
CA ARG A 100 -16.96 19.09 -8.22
C ARG A 100 -17.13 18.23 -9.48
N PRO A 101 -17.73 17.03 -9.37
CA PRO A 101 -17.94 16.21 -10.55
C PRO A 101 -19.00 16.85 -11.46
N ASP A 102 -18.84 16.64 -12.77
CA ASP A 102 -19.88 16.96 -13.75
C ASP A 102 -21.13 16.09 -13.51
N ASP A 103 -22.22 16.39 -14.24
CA ASP A 103 -23.47 15.61 -14.16
C ASP A 103 -23.26 14.11 -14.40
N HIS A 104 -22.24 13.75 -15.18
CA HIS A 104 -21.80 12.39 -15.35
C HIS A 104 -20.36 12.32 -15.87
N LEU A 105 -19.73 11.17 -15.72
CA LEU A 105 -18.46 10.81 -16.36
C LEU A 105 -18.62 9.51 -17.15
N ASP A 106 -18.22 9.52 -18.43
CA ASP A 106 -18.26 8.34 -19.28
C ASP A 106 -16.87 7.67 -19.32
N VAL A 107 -16.80 6.41 -18.88
CA VAL A 107 -15.58 5.59 -18.94
C VAL A 107 -15.92 4.25 -19.57
N LYS A 108 -15.24 3.91 -20.68
CA LYS A 108 -15.37 2.61 -21.37
C LYS A 108 -16.82 2.17 -21.65
N GLY A 109 -17.68 3.12 -22.05
CA GLY A 109 -19.08 2.84 -22.38
C GLY A 109 -20.00 2.68 -21.15
N VAL A 110 -19.51 3.05 -19.97
CA VAL A 110 -20.27 3.14 -18.72
C VAL A 110 -20.36 4.60 -18.32
N ARG A 111 -21.57 5.06 -17.97
CA ARG A 111 -21.84 6.41 -17.49
C ARG A 111 -22.07 6.39 -15.99
N PHE A 112 -21.20 7.09 -15.27
CA PHE A 112 -21.24 7.25 -13.83
C PHE A 112 -21.95 8.55 -13.50
N VAL A 113 -23.02 8.49 -12.72
CA VAL A 113 -23.89 9.62 -12.40
C VAL A 113 -23.83 9.90 -10.90
N PRO A 114 -23.13 10.96 -10.46
CA PRO A 114 -22.99 11.29 -9.05
C PRO A 114 -24.18 12.08 -8.52
N PHE A 115 -24.66 11.70 -7.33
CA PHE A 115 -25.71 12.39 -6.60
C PHE A 115 -25.20 12.90 -5.25
N ILE A 116 -25.45 14.18 -4.98
CA ILE A 116 -25.14 14.85 -3.72
C ILE A 116 -26.48 15.17 -3.08
N ASP A 117 -27.05 14.16 -2.43
CA ASP A 117 -28.42 14.21 -1.93
C ASP A 117 -28.47 14.88 -0.54
N PRO A 118 -29.47 15.74 -0.26
CA PRO A 118 -29.65 16.32 1.08
C PRO A 118 -29.85 15.28 2.19
N ASP A 119 -29.23 15.55 3.34
CA ASP A 119 -29.38 14.76 4.56
C ASP A 119 -30.82 14.84 5.12
N GLU A 120 -31.27 13.72 5.68
CA GLU A 120 -32.52 13.54 6.40
C GLU A 120 -32.25 12.96 7.80
N PRO A 121 -33.18 13.10 8.76
CA PRO A 121 -32.99 12.59 10.11
C PRO A 121 -32.59 11.12 10.17
N GLY A 122 -31.70 10.78 11.11
CA GLY A 122 -31.20 9.41 11.29
C GLY A 122 -30.13 9.00 10.30
N TYR A 123 -29.38 9.95 9.74
CA TYR A 123 -28.34 9.72 8.73
C TYR A 123 -28.90 9.08 7.45
N ASN A 124 -30.11 9.52 7.09
CA ASN A 124 -30.77 9.14 5.84
C ASN A 124 -30.57 10.25 4.81
N ALA A 125 -31.04 10.04 3.58
CA ALA A 125 -31.05 11.08 2.55
C ALA A 125 -32.38 11.13 1.81
N ARG A 126 -32.57 12.19 1.01
CA ARG A 126 -33.68 12.28 0.05
C ARG A 126 -33.16 12.77 -1.28
N ARG A 127 -33.52 12.10 -2.37
CA ARG A 127 -33.20 12.60 -3.72
C ARG A 127 -34.22 13.65 -4.13
N THR A 128 -33.73 14.80 -4.58
CA THR A 128 -34.59 15.92 -4.99
C THR A 128 -35.32 15.63 -6.30
N GLU A 129 -36.41 16.34 -6.57
CA GLU A 129 -37.12 16.24 -7.87
C GLU A 129 -36.20 16.60 -9.04
N HIS A 130 -35.38 17.63 -8.87
CA HIS A 130 -34.38 18.03 -9.85
C HIS A 130 -33.37 16.90 -10.14
N ASP A 131 -32.90 16.20 -9.11
CA ASP A 131 -31.98 15.08 -9.26
C ASP A 131 -32.64 13.82 -9.84
N LEU A 132 -33.95 13.61 -9.59
CA LEU A 132 -34.72 12.56 -10.27
C LEU A 132 -34.86 12.86 -11.76
N GLU A 133 -35.08 14.12 -12.15
CA GLU A 133 -35.07 14.54 -13.55
C GLU A 133 -33.69 14.35 -14.19
N ARG A 134 -32.63 14.73 -13.50
CA ARG A 134 -31.24 14.52 -13.94
C ARG A 134 -30.91 13.03 -14.12
N MET A 135 -31.35 12.20 -13.17
CA MET A 135 -31.25 10.74 -13.25
C MET A 135 -31.96 10.20 -14.49
N ALA A 136 -33.19 10.64 -14.75
CA ALA A 136 -33.92 10.23 -15.96
C ALA A 136 -33.22 10.70 -17.25
N PHE A 137 -32.68 11.91 -17.23
CA PHE A 137 -32.00 12.52 -18.37
C PHE A 137 -30.68 11.82 -18.72
N ALA A 138 -30.01 11.16 -17.77
CA ALA A 138 -28.71 10.50 -17.98
C ALA A 138 -28.73 9.44 -19.11
N ARG A 139 -29.89 8.83 -19.40
CA ARG A 139 -30.09 7.89 -20.51
C ARG A 139 -30.14 8.57 -21.89
N ARG A 140 -30.45 9.86 -21.95
CA ARG A 140 -30.63 10.56 -23.23
C ARG A 140 -29.33 10.54 -24.05
N ASN A 141 -29.46 10.14 -25.32
CA ASN A 141 -28.35 10.01 -26.27
C ASN A 141 -27.22 9.08 -25.78
N PHE A 142 -27.52 8.13 -24.90
CA PHE A 142 -26.54 7.21 -24.34
C PHE A 142 -27.08 5.78 -24.31
N ASN A 143 -26.37 4.86 -24.94
CA ASN A 143 -26.78 3.45 -25.03
C ASN A 143 -25.95 2.53 -24.13
N GLY A 144 -25.00 3.08 -23.36
CA GLY A 144 -24.14 2.32 -22.46
C GLY A 144 -24.81 1.98 -21.13
N ARG A 145 -24.01 1.44 -20.20
CA ARG A 145 -24.47 1.08 -18.84
C ARG A 145 -24.52 2.33 -17.97
N LEU A 146 -25.56 2.47 -17.14
CA LEU A 146 -25.68 3.59 -16.19
C LEU A 146 -25.42 3.09 -14.77
N VAL A 147 -24.61 3.85 -14.03
CA VAL A 147 -24.22 3.59 -12.64
C VAL A 147 -24.53 4.83 -11.81
N ALA A 148 -25.30 4.67 -10.73
CA ALA A 148 -25.57 5.74 -9.77
C ALA A 148 -24.54 5.69 -8.64
N LEU A 149 -24.02 6.86 -8.26
CA LEU A 149 -23.07 7.04 -7.17
C LEU A 149 -23.66 7.97 -6.12
N GLN A 150 -23.60 7.57 -4.86
CA GLN A 150 -24.06 8.41 -3.74
C GLN A 150 -23.34 8.03 -2.44
N HIS A 151 -23.40 8.89 -1.42
CA HIS A 151 -22.86 8.55 -0.10
C HIS A 151 -23.80 7.60 0.66
N VAL A 152 -25.04 8.04 0.93
CA VAL A 152 -26.02 7.24 1.69
C VAL A 152 -26.42 5.97 0.91
N PRO A 153 -26.65 4.83 1.59
CA PRO A 153 -27.08 3.60 0.93
C PRO A 153 -28.44 3.76 0.26
N LEU A 154 -28.56 3.30 -0.97
CA LEU A 154 -29.85 3.11 -1.62
C LEU A 154 -30.15 1.62 -1.71
N PHE A 155 -31.19 1.17 -1.02
CA PHE A 155 -31.69 -0.19 -1.11
C PHE A 155 -33.20 -0.22 -1.36
N PRO A 156 -33.71 -1.20 -2.11
CA PRO A 156 -35.14 -1.50 -2.15
C PRO A 156 -35.72 -1.63 -0.73
N PRO A 157 -36.80 -0.91 -0.39
CA PRO A 157 -37.38 -0.94 0.94
C PRO A 157 -37.71 -2.35 1.42
N GLY A 158 -37.32 -2.66 2.66
CA GLY A 158 -37.57 -3.96 3.29
C GLY A 158 -36.69 -5.12 2.80
N GLN A 159 -35.71 -4.87 1.93
CA GLN A 159 -34.81 -5.92 1.42
C GLN A 159 -33.40 -5.92 2.06
N SER A 160 -33.10 -4.98 2.97
CA SER A 160 -31.79 -4.84 3.61
C SER A 160 -31.95 -4.57 5.11
N ASP A 161 -31.00 -5.09 5.91
CA ASP A 161 -30.89 -4.80 7.35
C ASP A 161 -30.13 -3.48 7.62
N CYS A 162 -29.69 -2.78 6.57
CA CYS A 162 -29.06 -1.47 6.70
C CYS A 162 -30.06 -0.46 7.30
N PRO A 163 -29.71 0.22 8.41
CA PRO A 163 -30.61 1.17 9.06
C PRO A 163 -30.74 2.51 8.30
N TYR A 164 -29.85 2.75 7.34
CA TYR A 164 -29.78 3.96 6.52
C TYR A 164 -30.35 3.70 5.13
N ASN A 165 -31.19 4.61 4.64
CA ASN A 165 -31.72 4.56 3.28
C ASN A 165 -32.21 5.95 2.82
N TYR A 166 -32.76 5.99 1.61
CA TYR A 166 -33.47 7.15 1.11
C TYR A 166 -34.93 7.17 1.58
N THR A 167 -35.40 8.33 2.03
CA THR A 167 -36.81 8.52 2.41
C THR A 167 -37.76 8.38 1.22
N ASN A 168 -37.26 8.59 0.00
CA ASN A 168 -37.95 8.34 -1.27
C ASN A 168 -37.31 7.23 -2.13
N ALA A 169 -36.76 6.18 -1.50
CA ALA A 169 -36.08 5.07 -2.20
C ALA A 169 -36.92 4.43 -3.33
N ASP A 170 -38.21 4.18 -3.11
CA ASP A 170 -39.09 3.58 -4.13
C ASP A 170 -39.19 4.42 -5.42
N GLU A 171 -39.26 5.75 -5.26
CA GLU A 171 -39.32 6.69 -6.37
C GLU A 171 -38.02 6.67 -7.17
N ILE A 172 -36.88 6.74 -6.46
CA ILE A 172 -35.55 6.68 -7.05
C ILE A 172 -35.39 5.39 -7.87
N ILE A 173 -35.68 4.24 -7.25
CA ILE A 173 -35.52 2.93 -7.89
C ILE A 173 -36.44 2.81 -9.10
N THR A 174 -37.65 3.38 -9.04
CA THR A 174 -38.56 3.45 -10.19
C THR A 174 -37.96 4.23 -11.35
N VAL A 175 -37.31 5.37 -11.10
CA VAL A 175 -36.62 6.14 -12.15
C VAL A 175 -35.40 5.39 -12.67
N MET A 176 -34.65 4.74 -11.80
CA MET A 176 -33.50 3.91 -12.18
C MET A 176 -33.90 2.79 -13.15
N ARG A 177 -34.99 2.05 -12.85
CA ARG A 177 -35.53 1.00 -13.73
C ARG A 177 -35.93 1.56 -15.08
N LYS A 178 -36.75 2.62 -15.10
CA LYS A 178 -37.22 3.26 -16.34
C LYS A 178 -36.07 3.77 -17.23
N SER A 179 -34.99 4.22 -16.60
CA SER A 179 -33.82 4.79 -17.29
C SER A 179 -32.77 3.74 -17.64
N GLY A 180 -32.91 2.50 -17.15
CA GLY A 180 -31.96 1.41 -17.39
C GLY A 180 -30.64 1.60 -16.65
N TYR A 181 -30.68 2.07 -15.39
CA TYR A 181 -29.54 1.91 -14.47
C TYR A 181 -29.37 0.43 -14.13
N CYS A 182 -28.12 0.00 -14.01
CA CYS A 182 -27.80 -1.39 -13.69
C CYS A 182 -27.07 -1.55 -12.35
N LEU A 183 -26.60 -0.43 -11.78
CA LEU A 183 -25.75 -0.44 -10.59
C LEU A 183 -25.95 0.81 -9.75
N SER A 184 -26.02 0.61 -8.44
CA SER A 184 -26.07 1.64 -7.41
C SER A 184 -24.92 1.41 -6.44
N LEU A 185 -24.02 2.39 -6.29
CA LEU A 185 -22.83 2.30 -5.45
C LEU A 185 -22.90 3.35 -4.33
N SER A 186 -22.87 2.88 -3.09
CA SER A 186 -22.97 3.68 -1.87
C SER A 186 -21.83 3.45 -0.87
N GLY A 187 -21.65 4.39 0.07
CA GLY A 187 -20.81 4.28 1.26
C GLY A 187 -21.66 4.26 2.54
N HIS A 188 -21.21 4.96 3.60
CA HIS A 188 -21.94 5.33 4.83
C HIS A 188 -22.30 4.17 5.79
N TYR A 189 -22.62 2.99 5.26
CA TYR A 189 -22.85 1.79 6.06
C TYR A 189 -21.53 1.05 6.28
N HIS A 190 -20.90 1.29 7.43
CA HIS A 190 -19.53 0.84 7.73
C HIS A 190 -19.30 -0.67 7.59
N ASN A 191 -20.29 -1.49 7.94
CA ASN A 191 -20.23 -2.94 7.75
C ASN A 191 -20.16 -3.36 6.27
N GLY A 192 -20.54 -2.45 5.37
CA GLY A 192 -20.81 -2.74 3.97
C GLY A 192 -22.04 -3.63 3.78
N MET A 193 -22.47 -3.77 2.53
CA MET A 193 -23.57 -4.66 2.17
C MET A 193 -23.22 -5.43 0.90
N GLN A 194 -23.28 -6.76 0.98
CA GLN A 194 -23.10 -7.63 -0.19
C GLN A 194 -24.10 -7.25 -1.29
N ILE A 195 -23.77 -7.64 -2.53
CA ILE A 195 -24.59 -7.29 -3.69
C ILE A 195 -26.05 -7.71 -3.49
N LEU A 196 -26.93 -6.73 -3.41
CA LEU A 196 -28.36 -6.94 -3.39
C LEU A 196 -28.89 -6.74 -4.81
N ARG A 197 -29.62 -7.72 -5.32
CA ARG A 197 -30.19 -7.67 -6.67
C ARG A 197 -31.69 -7.53 -6.59
N ASP A 198 -32.20 -6.55 -7.31
CA ASP A 198 -33.62 -6.36 -7.51
C ASP A 198 -33.85 -6.10 -9.00
N GLU A 199 -34.48 -7.08 -9.64
CA GLU A 199 -34.60 -7.19 -11.10
C GLU A 199 -33.23 -7.06 -11.81
N ASP A 200 -33.07 -6.05 -12.67
CA ASP A 200 -31.85 -5.80 -13.45
C ASP A 200 -30.87 -4.84 -12.77
N ILE A 201 -31.14 -4.42 -11.53
CA ILE A 201 -30.33 -3.45 -10.77
C ILE A 201 -29.61 -4.16 -9.63
N SER A 202 -28.31 -3.89 -9.51
CA SER A 202 -27.49 -4.29 -8.37
C SER A 202 -27.23 -3.10 -7.44
N PHE A 203 -27.38 -3.30 -6.14
CA PHE A 203 -27.15 -2.30 -5.10
C PHE A 203 -26.02 -2.75 -4.18
N LEU A 204 -25.08 -1.85 -3.88
CA LEU A 204 -23.92 -2.12 -3.05
C LEU A 204 -23.66 -0.95 -2.10
N ALA A 205 -23.23 -1.27 -0.89
CA ALA A 205 -22.58 -0.31 0.01
C ALA A 205 -21.18 -0.82 0.35
N VAL A 206 -20.15 -0.05 0.01
CA VAL A 206 -18.76 -0.39 0.36
C VAL A 206 -18.54 -0.15 1.86
N PRO A 207 -17.83 -1.06 2.58
CA PRO A 207 -17.53 -0.87 3.98
C PRO A 207 -16.57 0.31 4.21
N ALA A 208 -16.50 0.75 5.46
CA ALA A 208 -15.61 1.84 5.85
C ALA A 208 -14.13 1.43 5.75
N LEU A 209 -13.32 2.29 5.12
CA LEU A 209 -11.89 2.04 4.99
C LEU A 209 -11.16 2.14 6.34
N CYS A 210 -11.69 2.92 7.28
CA CYS A 210 -11.08 3.16 8.58
C CYS A 210 -11.34 2.08 9.64
N GLU A 211 -12.13 1.05 9.32
CA GLU A 211 -12.43 -0.06 10.23
C GLU A 211 -11.80 -1.35 9.72
N SER A 212 -11.25 -2.15 10.65
CA SER A 212 -10.59 -3.42 10.32
C SER A 212 -11.56 -4.36 9.58
N PRO A 213 -11.13 -5.03 8.48
CA PRO A 213 -9.75 -5.20 8.01
C PRO A 213 -9.31 -4.16 6.96
N PHE A 214 -9.88 -2.95 7.02
CA PHE A 214 -9.60 -1.79 6.17
C PHE A 214 -9.84 -2.13 4.71
N THR A 215 -11.12 -2.35 4.40
CA THR A 215 -11.54 -2.93 3.13
C THR A 215 -11.86 -1.86 2.11
N PHE A 216 -11.52 -2.13 0.85
CA PHE A 216 -12.05 -1.42 -0.30
C PHE A 216 -12.42 -2.44 -1.38
N TRP A 217 -13.31 -2.08 -2.30
CA TRP A 217 -13.83 -3.03 -3.30
C TRP A 217 -13.37 -2.69 -4.71
N GLU A 218 -13.15 -3.71 -5.50
CA GLU A 218 -13.02 -3.62 -6.96
C GLU A 218 -14.27 -4.25 -7.58
N VAL A 219 -15.03 -3.45 -8.34
CA VAL A 219 -16.18 -3.91 -9.09
C VAL A 219 -15.79 -4.10 -10.53
N LEU A 220 -15.96 -5.33 -11.03
CA LEU A 220 -15.85 -5.68 -12.42
C LEU A 220 -17.25 -5.65 -13.02
N LEU A 221 -17.51 -4.63 -13.84
CA LEU A 221 -18.78 -4.45 -14.54
C LEU A 221 -18.61 -4.86 -16.01
N ASP A 222 -19.35 -5.88 -16.43
CA ASP A 222 -19.48 -6.25 -17.84
C ASP A 222 -20.92 -6.05 -18.36
N ASP A 223 -21.17 -6.50 -19.59
CA ASP A 223 -22.45 -6.31 -20.28
C ASP A 223 -23.63 -7.07 -19.63
N LYS A 224 -23.39 -7.94 -18.65
CA LYS A 224 -24.41 -8.75 -17.99
C LYS A 224 -24.20 -8.92 -16.49
N HIS A 225 -22.97 -8.81 -16.00
CA HIS A 225 -22.60 -9.19 -14.65
C HIS A 225 -21.89 -8.06 -13.92
N VAL A 226 -22.16 -8.06 -12.61
CA VAL A 226 -21.44 -7.28 -11.61
C VAL A 226 -20.73 -8.31 -10.74
N ASN A 227 -19.41 -8.32 -10.79
CA ASN A 227 -18.58 -9.11 -9.89
C ASN A 227 -17.83 -8.18 -8.95
N VAL A 228 -17.72 -8.57 -7.68
CA VAL A 228 -17.10 -7.75 -6.64
C VAL A 228 -15.91 -8.52 -6.08
N ILE A 229 -14.75 -7.88 -6.06
CA ILE A 229 -13.53 -8.38 -5.45
C ILE A 229 -13.26 -7.52 -4.21
N HIS A 230 -13.13 -8.17 -3.06
CA HIS A 230 -12.86 -7.48 -1.80
C HIS A 230 -11.35 -7.44 -1.54
N HIS A 231 -10.81 -6.23 -1.45
CA HIS A 231 -9.41 -6.00 -1.10
C HIS A 231 -9.32 -5.57 0.36
N ARG A 232 -8.38 -6.17 1.12
CA ARG A 232 -8.12 -5.83 2.52
C ARG A 232 -6.72 -5.24 2.64
N LEU A 233 -6.54 -4.12 3.34
CA LEU A 233 -5.20 -3.59 3.59
C LEU A 233 -4.47 -4.39 4.67
N GLN A 234 -5.21 -5.01 5.59
CA GLN A 234 -4.70 -5.95 6.58
C GLN A 234 -4.29 -7.29 5.95
N MET A 235 -3.12 -7.81 6.35
CA MET A 235 -2.61 -9.12 5.96
C MET A 235 -3.32 -10.25 6.75
N PRO A 236 -3.43 -11.47 6.19
CA PRO A 236 -4.06 -12.57 6.89
C PRO A 236 -3.28 -12.95 8.16
N THR A 237 -3.89 -12.73 9.33
CA THR A 237 -3.23 -12.88 10.64
C THR A 237 -2.82 -14.32 10.95
N GLU A 238 -3.52 -15.29 10.37
CA GLU A 238 -3.21 -16.72 10.46
C GLU A 238 -1.84 -17.10 9.88
N LEU A 239 -1.33 -16.31 8.93
CA LEU A 239 -0.01 -16.50 8.35
C LEU A 239 1.11 -16.04 9.29
N ARG A 240 0.79 -15.23 10.31
CA ARG A 240 1.74 -14.68 11.29
C ARG A 240 2.98 -14.04 10.62
N LEU A 241 2.75 -13.26 9.58
CA LEU A 241 3.83 -12.63 8.80
C LEU A 241 4.63 -11.66 9.66
N ILE A 242 5.95 -11.64 9.46
CA ILE A 242 6.86 -10.68 10.09
C ILE A 242 7.49 -9.86 8.97
N ASP A 243 7.43 -8.54 9.10
CA ASP A 243 8.16 -7.65 8.20
C ASP A 243 9.58 -7.44 8.69
N ARG A 244 10.55 -8.04 8.01
CA ARG A 244 11.94 -8.07 8.45
C ARG A 244 12.79 -6.96 7.86
N HIS A 245 12.17 -6.01 7.15
CA HIS A 245 12.88 -4.89 6.54
C HIS A 245 12.06 -3.60 6.65
N VAL A 246 12.20 -2.91 7.79
CA VAL A 246 11.50 -1.65 8.07
C VAL A 246 12.52 -0.60 8.52
N HIS A 247 12.53 0.56 7.87
CA HIS A 247 13.42 1.66 8.26
C HIS A 247 12.80 2.55 9.34
N THR A 248 13.58 3.52 9.81
CA THR A 248 13.17 4.46 10.85
C THR A 248 13.38 5.91 10.37
N PRO A 249 13.08 6.94 11.19
CA PRO A 249 13.41 8.32 10.85
C PRO A 249 14.91 8.58 10.61
N TYR A 250 15.79 7.62 10.97
CA TYR A 250 17.22 7.71 10.74
C TYR A 250 17.61 7.50 9.28
N ALA A 251 16.76 6.83 8.49
CA ALA A 251 16.94 6.72 7.06
C ALA A 251 16.82 8.09 6.40
N TYR A 252 17.84 8.53 5.65
CA TYR A 252 17.75 9.81 4.94
C TYR A 252 16.70 9.83 3.82
N CYS A 253 16.28 8.66 3.38
CA CYS A 253 15.19 8.41 2.44
C CYS A 253 13.83 8.16 3.13
N SER A 254 13.74 8.23 4.48
CA SER A 254 12.46 8.19 5.17
C SER A 254 11.56 9.34 4.71
N GLU A 255 10.33 9.01 4.35
CA GLU A 255 9.29 9.97 3.99
C GLU A 255 8.54 10.45 5.24
N ASN A 256 8.04 9.52 6.06
CA ASN A 256 7.23 9.82 7.23
C ASN A 256 7.33 8.76 8.35
N MET A 257 8.40 7.95 8.35
CA MET A 257 8.55 6.89 9.36
C MET A 257 8.49 7.45 10.77
N ASP A 258 7.96 6.64 11.67
CA ASP A 258 7.85 6.91 13.11
C ASP A 258 7.85 5.55 13.82
N ILE A 259 8.74 5.36 14.79
CA ILE A 259 8.98 4.04 15.41
C ILE A 259 7.71 3.53 16.12
N ALA A 260 7.05 4.37 16.91
CA ALA A 260 5.88 3.97 17.70
C ALA A 260 4.65 3.74 16.81
N LYS A 261 4.45 4.58 15.78
CA LYS A 261 3.40 4.36 14.79
C LYS A 261 3.65 3.12 13.95
N SER A 262 4.90 2.83 13.59
CA SER A 262 5.25 1.62 12.84
C SER A 262 4.86 0.36 13.59
N LEU A 263 5.16 0.29 14.89
CA LEU A 263 4.73 -0.83 15.76
C LEU A 263 3.20 -0.96 15.83
N THR A 264 2.49 0.17 15.86
CA THR A 264 1.02 0.18 15.92
C THR A 264 0.41 -0.27 14.59
N LEU A 265 0.85 0.32 13.48
CA LEU A 265 0.40 -0.03 12.14
C LEU A 265 0.74 -1.46 11.76
N ALA A 266 1.86 -2.00 12.21
CA ALA A 266 2.16 -3.42 12.03
C ALA A 266 1.05 -4.33 12.57
N ARG A 267 0.55 -4.04 13.77
CA ARG A 267 -0.56 -4.77 14.37
C ARG A 267 -1.86 -4.55 13.61
N GLU A 268 -2.17 -3.30 13.23
CA GLU A 268 -3.35 -2.99 12.42
C GLU A 268 -3.32 -3.72 11.07
N PHE A 269 -2.17 -3.75 10.42
CA PHE A 269 -1.95 -4.49 9.17
C PHE A 269 -1.83 -6.00 9.36
N GLY A 270 -2.08 -6.54 10.55
CA GLY A 270 -2.22 -7.97 10.81
C GLY A 270 -0.89 -8.73 10.85
N LEU A 271 0.23 -8.02 11.00
CA LEU A 271 1.55 -8.64 11.17
C LEU A 271 1.70 -9.21 12.59
N ALA A 272 2.47 -10.29 12.69
CA ALA A 272 2.87 -10.84 13.97
C ALA A 272 3.96 -10.00 14.65
N ASP A 273 4.87 -9.43 13.85
CA ASP A 273 5.93 -8.53 14.31
C ASP A 273 6.53 -7.73 13.14
N ILE A 274 7.40 -6.77 13.47
CA ILE A 274 8.31 -6.11 12.53
C ILE A 274 9.73 -6.10 13.09
N ILE A 275 10.73 -6.07 12.23
CA ILE A 275 12.13 -5.86 12.60
C ILE A 275 12.58 -4.54 11.98
N PHE A 276 13.07 -3.62 12.82
CA PHE A 276 13.68 -2.41 12.31
C PHE A 276 15.09 -2.74 11.82
N THR A 277 15.38 -2.40 10.56
CA THR A 277 16.67 -2.66 9.91
C THR A 277 17.15 -1.39 9.24
N GLU A 278 17.60 -0.43 10.05
CA GLU A 278 18.07 0.86 9.54
C GLU A 278 19.35 0.70 8.68
N HIS A 279 19.52 1.58 7.69
CA HIS A 279 20.74 1.64 6.88
C HIS A 279 21.94 1.86 7.79
N SER A 280 22.87 0.92 7.81
CA SER A 280 24.06 1.02 8.64
C SER A 280 24.84 2.29 8.32
N SER A 281 25.07 2.57 7.03
CA SER A 281 25.82 3.74 6.56
C SER A 281 25.18 5.08 7.00
N HIS A 282 23.85 5.15 7.08
CA HIS A 282 23.11 6.33 7.53
C HIS A 282 23.35 6.65 9.00
N LEU A 283 23.80 5.68 9.80
CA LEU A 283 24.14 5.88 11.20
C LEU A 283 25.57 6.38 11.42
N TYR A 284 26.46 6.28 10.42
CA TYR A 284 27.85 6.72 10.53
C TYR A 284 28.15 8.05 9.85
N TYR A 285 27.43 8.37 8.77
CA TYR A 285 27.73 9.49 7.91
C TYR A 285 26.52 10.41 7.75
N ASP A 286 26.78 11.68 7.43
CA ASP A 286 25.73 12.62 7.08
C ASP A 286 25.15 12.34 5.68
N ARG A 287 23.99 12.95 5.40
CA ARG A 287 23.28 12.78 4.13
C ARG A 287 24.16 13.10 2.91
N SER A 288 24.91 14.21 2.95
CA SER A 288 25.71 14.64 1.80
C SER A 288 26.87 13.67 1.54
N SER A 289 27.51 13.18 2.61
CA SER A 289 28.55 12.18 2.55
C SER A 289 28.06 10.89 1.90
N ILE A 290 26.90 10.36 2.26
CA ILE A 290 26.44 9.04 1.74
C ILE A 290 26.20 9.08 0.23
N TYR A 291 25.56 10.14 -0.26
CA TYR A 291 25.27 10.27 -1.70
C TYR A 291 26.47 10.69 -2.56
N THR A 292 27.55 11.18 -1.94
CA THR A 292 28.80 11.55 -2.62
C THR A 292 29.89 10.47 -2.52
N LEU A 293 29.85 9.67 -1.45
CA LEU A 293 30.80 8.59 -1.20
C LEU A 293 30.36 7.24 -1.79
N ARG A 294 29.12 7.16 -2.31
CA ARG A 294 28.50 6.14 -3.19
C ARG A 294 29.01 4.68 -3.05
N HIS A 295 29.36 4.20 -1.85
CA HIS A 295 29.72 2.81 -1.50
C HIS A 295 31.22 2.42 -1.57
N PHE A 296 32.09 3.42 -1.42
CA PHE A 296 33.50 3.41 -1.01
C PHE A 296 34.49 2.43 -1.68
N ALA A 297 35.50 3.04 -2.33
CA ALA A 297 36.60 2.39 -3.02
C ALA A 297 37.48 1.52 -2.11
N GLU A 298 38.31 0.68 -2.73
CA GLU A 298 39.45 0.02 -2.07
C GLU A 298 40.20 1.07 -1.23
N ASN A 299 40.22 0.89 0.10
CA ASN A 299 41.00 1.64 1.11
C ASN A 299 40.31 2.72 1.95
N ASP A 300 39.01 3.03 1.79
CA ASP A 300 38.33 3.82 2.84
C ASP A 300 37.96 2.90 4.02
N CYS A 301 38.23 3.38 5.23
CA CYS A 301 37.93 2.66 6.47
C CYS A 301 36.74 3.35 7.13
N LEU A 302 35.71 2.56 7.44
CA LEU A 302 34.60 3.00 8.26
C LEU A 302 35.11 3.62 9.56
N LYS A 303 34.59 4.79 9.93
CA LYS A 303 34.98 5.50 11.14
C LYS A 303 33.81 6.29 11.72
N LYS A 304 33.80 6.48 13.03
CA LYS A 304 32.82 7.34 13.72
C LYS A 304 33.09 8.80 13.33
N THR A 305 32.13 9.44 12.68
CA THR A 305 32.22 10.85 12.28
C THR A 305 31.51 11.75 13.30
N SER A 306 31.57 13.08 13.12
CA SER A 306 30.74 14.01 13.90
C SER A 306 29.23 13.81 13.68
N SER A 307 28.84 13.11 12.62
CA SER A 307 27.45 12.77 12.28
C SER A 307 27.07 11.34 12.67
N TYR A 308 27.85 10.70 13.53
CA TYR A 308 27.56 9.38 14.07
C TYR A 308 26.27 9.40 14.92
N ARG A 309 25.22 8.74 14.44
CA ARG A 309 23.86 8.70 15.02
C ARG A 309 23.47 7.35 15.62
N TYR A 310 24.35 6.36 15.56
CA TYR A 310 24.10 5.00 16.05
C TYR A 310 23.52 4.97 17.47
N ASN A 311 24.12 5.67 18.43
CA ASN A 311 23.64 5.65 19.81
C ASN A 311 22.24 6.26 19.97
N HIS A 312 21.90 7.27 19.18
CA HIS A 312 20.57 7.89 19.21
C HIS A 312 19.52 6.95 18.62
N TYR A 313 19.84 6.25 17.53
CA TYR A 313 18.95 5.24 16.93
C TYR A 313 18.50 4.20 17.97
N PHE A 314 19.42 3.59 18.70
CA PHE A 314 19.05 2.61 19.72
C PHE A 314 18.36 3.24 20.94
N ALA A 315 18.72 4.47 21.33
CA ALA A 315 18.03 5.15 22.43
C ALA A 315 16.56 5.43 22.10
N ASP A 316 16.25 5.77 20.85
CA ASP A 316 14.87 5.97 20.40
C ASP A 316 14.08 4.65 20.30
N LEU A 317 14.72 3.56 19.86
CA LEU A 317 14.12 2.22 19.89
C LEU A 317 13.81 1.77 21.33
N GLU A 318 14.74 1.99 22.26
CA GLU A 318 14.54 1.69 23.69
C GLU A 318 13.40 2.53 24.28
N LYS A 319 13.37 3.83 23.99
CA LYS A 319 12.30 4.75 24.39
C LYS A 319 10.93 4.30 23.86
N ALA A 320 10.88 3.73 22.66
CA ALA A 320 9.67 3.18 22.06
C ALA A 320 9.33 1.76 22.55
N ASN A 321 10.11 1.18 23.46
CA ASN A 321 9.97 -0.19 23.98
C ASN A 321 10.01 -1.26 22.88
N VAL A 322 10.87 -1.08 21.88
CA VAL A 322 11.10 -2.09 20.85
C VAL A 322 11.80 -3.30 21.48
N ALA A 323 11.27 -4.50 21.23
CA ALA A 323 11.88 -5.74 21.72
C ALA A 323 13.27 -5.92 21.11
N THR A 324 14.25 -6.40 21.89
CA THR A 324 15.64 -6.54 21.43
C THR A 324 15.76 -7.45 20.21
N THR A 325 14.93 -8.49 20.12
CA THR A 325 14.83 -9.40 18.97
C THR A 325 14.33 -8.74 17.68
N SER A 326 13.70 -7.58 17.79
CA SER A 326 13.13 -6.79 16.69
C SER A 326 14.04 -5.61 16.30
N ILE A 327 15.29 -5.62 16.78
CA ILE A 327 16.31 -4.61 16.47
C ILE A 327 17.40 -5.23 15.58
N GLY A 328 17.42 -4.78 14.33
CA GLY A 328 18.39 -5.17 13.32
C GLY A 328 19.04 -3.96 12.65
N LEU A 329 19.84 -4.24 11.61
CA LEU A 329 20.35 -3.23 10.67
C LEU A 329 20.42 -3.80 9.26
N GLU A 330 20.14 -2.95 8.26
CA GLU A 330 20.55 -3.18 6.87
C GLU A 330 22.03 -2.79 6.75
N ILE A 331 22.89 -3.79 6.82
CA ILE A 331 24.34 -3.64 6.67
C ILE A 331 24.64 -3.39 5.20
N ASP A 332 25.16 -2.21 4.90
CA ASP A 332 25.63 -1.87 3.57
C ASP A 332 26.97 -2.59 3.31
N SER A 333 27.17 -3.06 2.09
CA SER A 333 28.48 -3.46 1.59
C SER A 333 29.19 -2.29 0.92
N ASP A 334 30.50 -2.19 1.10
CA ASP A 334 31.34 -1.42 0.18
C ASP A 334 31.57 -2.18 -1.15
N TYR A 335 32.25 -1.54 -2.11
CA TYR A 335 32.61 -2.14 -3.41
C TYR A 335 33.53 -3.34 -3.32
N CYS A 336 34.10 -3.62 -2.15
CA CYS A 336 35.01 -4.73 -1.93
C CYS A 336 34.35 -5.88 -1.17
N GLY A 337 33.04 -5.83 -0.88
CA GLY A 337 32.33 -6.83 -0.08
C GLY A 337 32.59 -6.76 1.43
N ARG A 338 33.08 -5.62 1.96
CA ARG A 338 33.29 -5.41 3.41
C ARG A 338 32.03 -4.78 4.03
N PRO A 339 31.59 -5.24 5.22
CA PRO A 339 30.43 -4.67 5.88
C PRO A 339 30.70 -3.26 6.40
N MET A 340 29.75 -2.34 6.20
CA MET A 340 29.76 -0.99 6.75
C MET A 340 29.25 -0.97 8.20
N LEU A 341 29.91 -1.76 9.06
CA LEU A 341 29.64 -1.83 10.49
C LEU A 341 30.95 -1.99 11.28
N LEU A 342 31.15 -1.16 12.31
CA LEU A 342 32.30 -1.32 13.19
C LEU A 342 32.13 -2.56 14.09
N PRO A 343 33.19 -3.35 14.33
CA PRO A 343 33.10 -4.57 15.14
C PRO A 343 32.50 -4.35 16.53
N GLU A 344 32.83 -3.24 17.20
CA GLU A 344 32.31 -2.92 18.54
C GLU A 344 30.80 -2.67 18.56
N ASP A 345 30.26 -2.12 17.47
CA ASP A 345 28.86 -1.72 17.38
C ASP A 345 27.96 -2.93 17.10
N ARG A 346 28.53 -4.04 16.59
CA ARG A 346 27.81 -5.31 16.30
C ARG A 346 27.04 -5.88 17.49
N SER A 347 27.53 -5.66 18.72
CA SER A 347 27.01 -6.29 19.95
C SER A 347 25.54 -5.98 20.28
N ARG A 348 24.96 -4.91 19.73
CA ARG A 348 23.56 -4.48 20.02
C ARG A 348 22.54 -4.95 18.98
N ILE A 349 22.99 -5.55 17.89
CA ILE A 349 22.18 -5.93 16.74
C ILE A 349 21.82 -7.41 16.86
N HIS A 350 20.54 -7.74 16.68
CA HIS A 350 20.04 -9.12 16.80
C HIS A 350 19.59 -9.71 15.46
N PHE A 351 19.50 -8.88 14.42
CA PHE A 351 19.12 -9.29 13.08
C PHE A 351 19.92 -8.50 12.03
N PHE A 352 20.60 -9.22 11.15
CA PHE A 352 21.49 -8.65 10.14
C PHE A 352 20.92 -8.92 8.75
N ILE A 353 20.37 -7.88 8.12
CA ILE A 353 20.11 -7.92 6.69
C ILE A 353 21.29 -7.28 5.97
N GLY A 354 21.87 -7.96 4.99
CA GLY A 354 22.98 -7.41 4.21
C GLY A 354 22.50 -6.91 2.86
N SER A 355 23.05 -5.80 2.41
CA SER A 355 22.67 -5.17 1.15
C SER A 355 23.88 -4.69 0.35
N VAL A 356 23.85 -4.94 -0.96
CA VAL A 356 24.81 -4.39 -1.92
C VAL A 356 24.09 -3.36 -2.76
N HIS A 357 24.24 -2.07 -2.45
CA HIS A 357 23.55 -0.99 -3.20
C HIS A 357 24.33 -0.49 -4.42
N GLY A 358 25.58 -0.93 -4.62
CA GLY A 358 26.40 -0.52 -5.75
C GLY A 358 27.53 -1.49 -6.08
N LEU A 359 27.96 -1.44 -7.34
CA LEU A 359 29.12 -2.16 -7.87
C LEU A 359 30.11 -1.18 -8.49
N GLN A 360 31.40 -1.49 -8.43
CA GLN A 360 32.43 -0.63 -9.00
C GLN A 360 32.33 -0.58 -10.53
N THR A 361 32.04 -1.71 -11.16
CA THR A 361 31.82 -1.82 -12.60
C THR A 361 30.62 -0.97 -13.06
N LEU A 362 29.48 -1.06 -12.36
CA LEU A 362 28.28 -0.28 -12.68
C LEU A 362 28.51 1.23 -12.47
N SER A 363 29.16 1.63 -11.37
CA SER A 363 29.45 3.05 -11.10
C SER A 363 30.37 3.70 -12.14
N ARG A 364 31.22 2.89 -12.79
CA ARG A 364 32.10 3.32 -13.89
C ARG A 364 31.45 3.21 -15.27
N GLY A 365 30.19 2.77 -15.35
CA GLY A 365 29.48 2.60 -16.61
C GLY A 365 30.03 1.46 -17.48
N GLU A 366 30.62 0.41 -16.89
CA GLU A 366 31.20 -0.72 -17.62
C GLU A 366 30.14 -1.40 -18.53
N PRO A 367 30.31 -1.39 -19.87
CA PRO A 367 29.33 -1.97 -20.78
C PRO A 367 29.34 -3.50 -20.80
N ASP A 368 30.46 -4.14 -20.45
CA ASP A 368 30.60 -5.59 -20.48
C ASP A 368 29.80 -6.26 -19.36
N THR A 369 28.83 -7.09 -19.74
CA THR A 369 27.94 -7.77 -18.79
C THR A 369 28.68 -8.83 -17.98
N ASP A 370 29.66 -9.52 -18.56
CA ASP A 370 30.38 -10.58 -17.86
C ASP A 370 31.26 -10.01 -16.76
N LYS A 371 31.93 -8.87 -17.01
CA LYS A 371 32.70 -8.17 -15.96
C LYS A 371 31.82 -7.67 -14.82
N VAL A 372 30.60 -7.19 -15.12
CA VAL A 372 29.64 -6.79 -14.09
C VAL A 372 29.19 -7.99 -13.28
N CYS A 373 28.97 -9.15 -13.93
CA CYS A 373 28.64 -10.40 -13.25
C CYS A 373 29.78 -10.88 -12.34
N ASP A 374 31.03 -10.80 -12.80
CA ASP A 374 32.20 -11.16 -12.01
C ASP A 374 32.37 -10.26 -10.78
N ASP A 375 32.23 -8.95 -10.94
CA ASP A 375 32.25 -7.97 -9.85
C ASP A 375 31.14 -8.25 -8.83
N PHE A 376 29.91 -8.46 -9.32
CA PHE A 376 28.76 -8.82 -8.49
C PHE A 376 29.03 -10.05 -7.62
N LEU A 377 29.51 -11.14 -8.22
CA LEU A 377 29.81 -12.38 -7.50
C LEU A 377 31.00 -12.22 -6.55
N ALA A 378 32.02 -11.46 -6.93
CA ALA A 378 33.18 -11.19 -6.07
C ALA A 378 32.78 -10.45 -4.79
N VAL A 379 31.96 -9.41 -4.92
CA VAL A 379 31.44 -8.63 -3.78
C VAL A 379 30.60 -9.53 -2.87
N HIS A 380 29.59 -10.23 -3.42
CA HIS A 380 28.70 -11.09 -2.63
C HIS A 380 29.44 -12.24 -1.96
N LYS A 381 30.41 -12.86 -2.64
CA LYS A 381 31.19 -13.98 -2.09
C LYS A 381 31.93 -13.59 -0.82
N LYS A 382 32.46 -12.37 -0.74
CA LYS A 382 33.11 -11.87 0.47
C LYS A 382 32.11 -11.32 1.48
N PHE A 383 31.07 -10.65 1.02
CA PHE A 383 30.11 -10.00 1.90
C PHE A 383 29.27 -11.01 2.70
N LEU A 384 28.85 -12.11 2.07
CA LEU A 384 28.05 -13.15 2.73
C LEU A 384 28.78 -13.91 3.84
N THR A 385 30.11 -13.82 3.93
CA THR A 385 30.86 -14.47 5.04
C THR A 385 30.81 -13.68 6.35
N ASN A 386 30.11 -12.54 6.40
CA ASN A 386 30.09 -11.65 7.57
C ASN A 386 28.94 -11.94 8.56
N GLY A 387 28.35 -13.13 8.50
CA GLY A 387 27.30 -13.59 9.42
C GLY A 387 26.03 -12.75 9.29
N LEU A 388 25.48 -12.71 8.07
CA LEU A 388 24.19 -12.09 7.76
C LEU A 388 23.08 -13.12 7.94
N ASP A 389 21.88 -12.69 8.32
CA ASP A 389 20.70 -13.56 8.38
C ASP A 389 19.98 -13.59 7.02
N VAL A 390 19.93 -12.44 6.34
CA VAL A 390 19.21 -12.23 5.08
C VAL A 390 20.06 -11.42 4.10
N LEU A 391 20.02 -11.77 2.82
CA LEU A 391 20.48 -10.91 1.72
C LEU A 391 19.29 -10.12 1.17
N ALA A 392 19.33 -8.80 1.33
CA ALA A 392 18.31 -7.86 0.86
C ALA A 392 18.29 -7.78 -0.67
N HIS A 393 17.08 -7.68 -1.23
CA HIS A 393 16.80 -7.33 -2.65
C HIS A 393 17.92 -7.71 -3.65
N PRO A 394 18.29 -8.99 -3.80
CA PRO A 394 19.62 -9.43 -4.27
C PRO A 394 20.06 -8.92 -5.65
N PHE A 395 19.11 -8.60 -6.52
CA PHE A 395 19.36 -8.20 -7.91
C PHE A 395 18.94 -6.75 -8.22
N ARG A 396 18.49 -5.98 -7.23
CA ARG A 396 17.91 -4.63 -7.42
C ARG A 396 18.86 -3.65 -8.10
N ILE A 397 20.16 -3.83 -7.90
CA ILE A 397 21.20 -3.02 -8.53
C ILE A 397 21.15 -3.03 -10.07
N PHE A 398 20.73 -4.14 -10.69
CA PHE A 398 20.63 -4.24 -12.15
C PHE A 398 19.48 -3.37 -12.65
N ASN A 399 18.30 -3.47 -12.02
CA ASN A 399 17.12 -2.69 -12.38
C ASN A 399 17.33 -1.18 -12.12
N ARG A 400 17.96 -0.80 -11.00
CA ARG A 400 18.38 0.60 -10.74
C ARG A 400 19.37 1.13 -11.78
N SER A 401 20.16 0.24 -12.38
CA SER A 401 21.10 0.58 -13.46
C SER A 401 20.49 0.44 -14.85
N GLN A 402 19.17 0.23 -14.96
CA GLN A 402 18.43 0.04 -16.22
C GLN A 402 18.97 -1.14 -17.05
N ARG A 403 19.42 -2.21 -16.38
CA ARG A 403 19.91 -3.44 -17.01
C ARG A 403 19.01 -4.62 -16.62
N PRO A 404 18.80 -5.58 -17.54
CA PRO A 404 18.15 -6.83 -17.18
C PRO A 404 18.99 -7.59 -16.16
N VAL A 405 18.33 -8.34 -15.28
CA VAL A 405 19.01 -9.23 -14.33
C VAL A 405 19.61 -10.43 -15.09
N PRO A 406 20.93 -10.68 -15.02
CA PRO A 406 21.55 -11.81 -15.69
C PRO A 406 21.19 -13.14 -15.01
N GLU A 407 20.40 -14.00 -15.68
CA GLU A 407 19.95 -15.29 -15.11
C GLU A 407 21.11 -16.24 -14.76
N GLN A 408 22.26 -16.10 -15.43
CA GLN A 408 23.48 -16.86 -15.12
C GLN A 408 23.97 -16.68 -13.67
N LEU A 409 23.54 -15.61 -12.99
CA LEU A 409 23.88 -15.34 -11.59
C LEU A 409 23.01 -16.12 -10.59
N PHE A 410 21.87 -16.69 -10.99
CA PHE A 410 20.93 -17.29 -10.04
C PHE A 410 21.51 -18.49 -9.29
N LEU A 411 22.05 -19.47 -10.02
CA LEU A 411 22.65 -20.67 -9.39
C LEU A 411 23.89 -20.33 -8.55
N PRO A 412 24.86 -19.52 -9.04
CA PRO A 412 25.98 -19.06 -8.22
C PRO A 412 25.54 -18.36 -6.93
N MET A 413 24.52 -17.50 -6.99
CA MET A 413 24.02 -16.81 -5.80
C MET A 413 23.36 -17.78 -4.82
N ILE A 414 22.56 -18.74 -5.29
CA ILE A 414 21.98 -19.79 -4.45
C ILE A 414 23.08 -20.59 -3.74
N ASP A 415 24.16 -20.92 -4.43
CA ASP A 415 25.28 -21.63 -3.82
C ASP A 415 25.98 -20.79 -2.74
N LEU A 416 26.15 -19.49 -2.97
CA LEU A 416 26.69 -18.57 -1.96
C LEU A 416 25.75 -18.45 -0.74
N LEU A 417 24.44 -18.33 -0.96
CA LEU A 417 23.45 -18.27 0.12
C LEU A 417 23.46 -19.56 0.94
N ARG A 418 23.42 -20.72 0.29
CA ARG A 418 23.47 -22.04 0.95
C ARG A 418 24.72 -22.19 1.79
N LYS A 419 25.89 -21.87 1.22
CA LYS A 419 27.19 -22.04 1.87
C LYS A 419 27.30 -21.21 3.17
N ASN A 420 26.67 -20.05 3.20
CA ASN A 420 26.73 -19.13 4.32
C ASN A 420 25.48 -19.17 5.22
N ASN A 421 24.52 -20.06 4.93
CA ASN A 421 23.24 -20.16 5.64
C ASN A 421 22.47 -18.82 5.70
N VAL A 422 22.42 -18.11 4.56
CA VAL A 422 21.77 -16.80 4.44
C VAL A 422 20.45 -16.95 3.68
N ALA A 423 19.38 -16.38 4.20
CA ALA A 423 18.08 -16.35 3.54
C ALA A 423 18.03 -15.30 2.41
N ALA A 424 17.17 -15.51 1.41
CA ALA A 424 16.94 -14.53 0.34
C ALA A 424 15.73 -13.66 0.62
N GLU A 425 15.86 -12.34 0.53
CA GLU A 425 14.73 -11.43 0.67
C GLU A 425 13.88 -11.36 -0.61
N ILE A 426 12.57 -11.53 -0.49
CA ILE A 426 11.60 -11.03 -1.47
C ILE A 426 11.26 -9.58 -1.12
N ASN A 427 11.47 -8.68 -2.06
CA ASN A 427 11.30 -7.24 -1.88
C ASN A 427 10.74 -6.61 -3.16
N PHE A 428 9.71 -5.78 -3.02
CA PHE A 428 9.03 -5.07 -4.11
C PHE A 428 9.22 -3.54 -4.05
N HIS A 429 10.11 -3.04 -3.18
CA HIS A 429 10.42 -1.61 -3.08
C HIS A 429 11.35 -1.17 -4.20
N GLY A 430 10.79 -0.44 -5.17
CA GLY A 430 11.51 0.09 -6.33
C GLY A 430 12.00 -0.99 -7.30
N ASP A 431 11.48 -2.21 -7.20
CA ASP A 431 11.92 -3.36 -7.98
C ASP A 431 10.81 -4.41 -8.21
N ILE A 432 10.99 -5.27 -9.22
CA ILE A 432 10.23 -6.51 -9.41
C ILE A 432 11.19 -7.69 -9.23
N PRO A 433 11.07 -8.46 -8.14
CA PRO A 433 11.97 -9.57 -7.86
C PRO A 433 11.89 -10.66 -8.95
N PRO A 434 13.03 -11.23 -9.41
CA PRO A 434 13.02 -12.25 -10.45
C PRO A 434 12.40 -13.55 -9.95
N ALA A 435 11.18 -13.87 -10.41
CA ALA A 435 10.41 -15.03 -9.96
C ALA A 435 11.18 -16.37 -10.07
N GLN A 436 11.93 -16.56 -11.16
CA GLN A 436 12.72 -17.77 -11.38
C GLN A 436 13.80 -17.98 -10.30
N PHE A 437 14.43 -16.91 -9.81
CA PHE A 437 15.41 -17.01 -8.72
C PHE A 437 14.77 -17.54 -7.44
N PHE A 438 13.61 -17.00 -7.04
CA PHE A 438 12.92 -17.43 -5.81
C PHE A 438 12.37 -18.85 -5.92
N LYS A 439 11.94 -19.26 -7.11
CA LYS A 439 11.60 -20.67 -7.38
C LYS A 439 12.80 -21.59 -7.12
N LEU A 440 13.95 -21.26 -7.70
CA LEU A 440 15.18 -22.03 -7.51
C LEU A 440 15.66 -22.01 -6.05
N CYS A 441 15.50 -20.89 -5.33
CA CYS A 441 15.78 -20.81 -3.89
C CYS A 441 14.98 -21.84 -3.08
N ILE A 442 13.66 -21.93 -3.32
CA ILE A 442 12.79 -22.89 -2.63
C ILE A 442 13.21 -24.33 -2.97
N GLU A 443 13.42 -24.64 -4.25
CA GLU A 443 13.90 -25.96 -4.70
C GLU A 443 15.25 -26.34 -4.07
N ALA A 444 16.10 -25.35 -3.83
CA ALA A 444 17.41 -25.47 -3.19
C ALA A 444 17.38 -25.54 -1.66
N GLY A 445 16.21 -25.38 -1.03
CA GLY A 445 16.06 -25.32 0.44
C GLY A 445 16.55 -24.02 1.07
N ILE A 446 16.71 -22.95 0.30
CA ILE A 446 17.06 -21.61 0.81
C ILE A 446 15.83 -20.99 1.47
N LYS A 447 15.98 -20.57 2.73
CA LYS A 447 14.94 -19.82 3.44
C LYS A 447 14.72 -18.45 2.79
N LEU A 448 13.48 -17.98 2.86
CA LEU A 448 13.08 -16.68 2.34
C LEU A 448 12.76 -15.72 3.49
N SER A 449 12.99 -14.44 3.26
CA SER A 449 12.56 -13.35 4.14
C SER A 449 11.61 -12.43 3.38
N LEU A 450 10.55 -11.97 4.04
CA LEU A 450 9.69 -10.91 3.49
C LEU A 450 10.13 -9.57 4.07
N GLY A 451 10.44 -8.63 3.20
CA GLY A 451 10.76 -7.26 3.55
C GLY A 451 9.93 -6.29 2.73
N SER A 452 9.28 -5.33 3.39
CA SER A 452 8.62 -4.22 2.69
C SER A 452 9.61 -3.16 2.24
N ASP A 453 10.76 -3.05 2.94
CA ASP A 453 11.75 -1.98 2.75
C ASP A 453 11.07 -0.61 2.89
N SER A 454 10.29 -0.51 3.97
CA SER A 454 9.39 0.62 4.23
C SER A 454 10.16 1.88 4.59
N HIS A 455 9.96 2.90 3.77
CA HIS A 455 10.36 4.28 4.00
C HIS A 455 9.16 5.21 4.22
N ASN A 456 7.95 4.70 4.03
CA ASN A 456 6.69 5.33 4.37
C ASN A 456 5.86 4.38 5.24
N LEU A 457 5.18 4.92 6.25
CA LEU A 457 4.31 4.16 7.15
C LEU A 457 3.25 3.33 6.42
N CYS A 458 2.79 3.79 5.25
CA CYS A 458 1.78 3.08 4.47
C CYS A 458 2.31 1.81 3.79
N ASP A 459 3.64 1.62 3.68
CA ASP A 459 4.24 0.47 3.00
C ASP A 459 4.46 -0.73 3.94
N ILE A 460 4.38 -0.53 5.27
CA ILE A 460 4.70 -1.55 6.29
C ILE A 460 3.89 -2.82 6.04
N GLY A 461 4.58 -3.95 5.86
CA GLY A 461 3.96 -5.24 5.61
C GLY A 461 3.05 -5.31 4.39
N GLU A 462 3.25 -4.49 3.35
CA GLU A 462 2.55 -4.66 2.07
C GLU A 462 3.06 -5.91 1.33
N PHE A 463 2.57 -7.07 1.77
CA PHE A 463 3.00 -8.38 1.28
C PHE A 463 2.06 -9.03 0.27
N VAL A 464 1.01 -8.33 -0.20
CA VAL A 464 0.20 -8.83 -1.32
C VAL A 464 1.05 -9.26 -2.52
N PRO A 465 1.98 -8.44 -3.04
CA PRO A 465 2.79 -8.86 -4.19
C PRO A 465 3.73 -10.03 -3.86
N HIS A 466 4.22 -10.13 -2.62
CA HIS A 466 5.04 -11.26 -2.17
C HIS A 466 4.26 -12.57 -2.16
N LEU A 467 3.04 -12.56 -1.63
CA LEU A 467 2.18 -13.75 -1.62
C LEU A 467 1.74 -14.15 -3.03
N GLU A 468 1.45 -13.18 -3.91
CA GLU A 468 1.15 -13.45 -5.33
C GLU A 468 2.36 -14.00 -6.09
N LEU A 469 3.58 -13.56 -5.78
CA LEU A 469 4.80 -14.13 -6.35
C LEU A 469 4.92 -15.62 -6.01
N LEU A 470 4.71 -15.99 -4.73
CA LEU A 470 4.78 -17.38 -4.27
C LEU A 470 3.74 -18.26 -4.97
N LYS A 471 2.51 -17.75 -5.16
CA LYS A 471 1.48 -18.44 -5.95
C LYS A 471 1.91 -18.60 -7.42
N THR A 472 2.46 -17.55 -8.01
CA THR A 472 2.87 -17.52 -9.43
C THR A 472 3.98 -18.54 -9.73
N ILE A 473 4.92 -18.72 -8.80
CA ILE A 473 5.98 -19.74 -8.94
C ILE A 473 5.50 -21.16 -8.59
N GLY A 474 4.22 -21.32 -8.22
CA GLY A 474 3.58 -22.61 -7.96
C GLY A 474 3.77 -23.15 -6.55
N TYR A 475 4.15 -22.31 -5.57
CA TYR A 475 4.27 -22.74 -4.18
C TYR A 475 2.89 -22.85 -3.51
N ASN A 476 2.52 -24.05 -3.07
CA ASN A 476 1.24 -24.35 -2.41
C ASN A 476 1.41 -24.95 -0.99
N GLY A 477 2.64 -24.95 -0.44
CA GLY A 477 2.94 -25.46 0.90
C GLY A 477 2.63 -24.46 2.01
N ASP A 478 2.89 -24.83 3.27
CA ASP A 478 2.82 -23.87 4.38
C ASP A 478 3.96 -22.85 4.23
N ILE A 479 3.64 -21.57 4.19
CA ILE A 479 4.65 -20.51 4.02
C ILE A 479 5.70 -20.54 5.16
N LYS A 480 5.35 -21.06 6.34
CA LYS A 480 6.28 -21.24 7.47
C LYS A 480 7.42 -22.21 7.14
N ASP A 481 7.23 -23.13 6.21
CA ASP A 481 8.26 -24.09 5.82
C ASP A 481 9.38 -23.43 5.00
N ILE A 482 9.08 -22.32 4.32
CA ILE A 482 10.04 -21.62 3.46
C ILE A 482 10.51 -20.30 4.03
N LEU A 483 9.76 -19.68 4.95
CA LEU A 483 10.21 -18.47 5.63
C LEU A 483 11.27 -18.77 6.70
N LEU A 484 12.13 -17.77 6.94
CA LEU A 484 13.11 -17.73 8.03
C LEU A 484 12.43 -17.79 9.40
#